data_AF-A0A2N7ARJ9-F1
#
_entry.id   AF-A0A2N7ARJ9-F1
#
_cell.length_a   1.000
_cell.length_b   1.000
_cell.length_c   1.000
_cell.angle_alpha   90.00
_cell.angle_beta   90.00
_cell.angle_gamma   90.00
#
_symmetry.space_group_name_H-M   'P 1'
#
loop_
_entity.id
_entity.type
_entity.pdbx_description
1 polymer ?
#
loop_
_entity_poly.entity_id
_entity_poly.type
_entity_poly.pdbx_seq_one_letter_code
_entity_poly.pdbx_strand_id
1 'polypeptide(L)' 'MTLQQVVDTVSEDYNFSTSTSVLSAIETDKNKIIDGELLFVLSDLYGIDLSEISELILKNLKENNTRR' A
#
# COMPACT_ATOMS: atom_id res chain seq x y z
N MET A 1 3.16 -14.78 5.74
CA MET A 1 4.41 -14.15 6.24
C MET A 1 4.15 -13.52 7.58
N THR A 2 5.16 -13.45 8.45
CA THR A 2 5.11 -12.59 9.64
C THR A 2 5.46 -11.15 9.27
N LEU A 3 5.05 -10.17 10.08
CA LEU A 3 5.41 -8.76 9.85
C LEU A 3 6.93 -8.55 9.78
N GLN A 4 7.70 -9.32 10.56
CA GLN A 4 9.16 -9.26 10.51
C GLN A 4 9.70 -9.76 9.17
N GLN A 5 9.17 -10.87 8.65
CA GLN A 5 9.55 -11.37 7.34
C GLN A 5 9.24 -10.36 6.22
N VAL A 6 8.14 -9.61 6.33
CA VAL A 6 7.81 -8.54 5.38
C VAL A 6 8.85 -7.42 5.48
N VAL A 7 9.20 -6.97 6.68
CA VAL A 7 10.24 -5.93 6.87
C VAL A 7 11.57 -6.38 6.27
N ASP A 8 11.99 -7.61 6.53
CA ASP A 8 13.26 -8.15 6.06
C ASP A 8 13.26 -8.25 4.53
N THR A 9 12.20 -8.78 3.93
CA THR A 9 12.07 -8.89 2.45
C THR A 9 12.05 -7.51 1.79
N VAL A 10 11.33 -6.55 2.36
CA VAL A 10 11.24 -5.18 1.83
C VAL A 10 12.59 -4.46 1.91
N SER A 11 13.35 -4.71 2.98
CA SER A 11 14.70 -4.16 3.11
C SER A 11 15.69 -4.80 2.12
N GLU A 12 15.62 -6.11 1.92
CA GLU A 12 16.55 -6.86 1.07
C GLU A 12 16.28 -6.65 -0.43
N ASP A 13 15.02 -6.78 -0.85
CA ASP A 13 14.66 -6.79 -2.27
C ASP A 13 14.42 -5.38 -2.84
N TYR A 14 14.02 -4.42 -1.99
CA TYR A 14 13.62 -3.08 -2.41
C TYR A 14 14.47 -1.96 -1.82
N ASN A 15 15.42 -2.27 -0.94
CA ASN A 15 16.22 -1.28 -0.19
C ASN A 15 15.34 -0.22 0.51
N PHE A 16 14.13 -0.63 0.93
CA PHE A 16 13.15 0.24 1.55
C PHE A 16 13.13 -0.01 3.07
N SER A 17 13.27 1.05 3.85
CA SER A 17 13.27 0.96 5.31
C SER A 17 11.85 1.08 5.86
N THR A 18 11.35 0.01 6.48
CA THR A 18 10.05 0.00 7.16
C THR A 18 10.13 -0.71 8.51
N SER A 19 9.05 -0.74 9.28
CA SER A 19 9.00 -1.40 10.58
C SER A 19 7.71 -2.17 10.79
N THR A 20 7.76 -3.19 11.66
CA THR A 20 6.58 -3.97 12.05
C THR A 20 5.49 -3.10 12.67
N SER A 21 5.86 -2.02 13.35
CA SER A 21 4.92 -1.02 13.89
C SER A 21 4.14 -0.28 12.80
N VAL A 22 4.81 0.10 11.70
CA VAL A 22 4.17 0.77 10.56
C VAL A 22 3.20 -0.19 9.86
N LEU A 23 3.64 -1.42 9.60
CA LEU A 23 2.80 -2.45 8.99
C LEU A 23 1.61 -2.82 9.88
N SER A 24 1.81 -2.94 11.20
CA SER A 24 0.71 -3.19 12.15
C SER A 24 -0.27 -2.03 12.21
N ALA A 25 0.20 -0.78 12.10
CA ALA A 25 -0.69 0.39 12.04
C ALA A 25 -1.56 0.40 10.77
N ILE A 26 -1.04 -0.13 9.66
CA ILE A 26 -1.78 -0.33 8.41
C ILE A 26 -2.85 -1.42 8.59
N GLU A 27 -2.48 -2.59 9.13
CA GLU A 27 -3.41 -3.70 9.35
C GLU A 27 -4.54 -3.35 10.32
N THR A 28 -4.26 -2.50 11.31
CA THR A 28 -5.23 -2.12 12.35
C THR A 28 -6.02 -0.86 12.03
N ASP A 29 -5.94 -0.35 10.79
CA ASP A 29 -6.62 0.87 10.30
C ASP A 29 -6.35 2.11 11.20
N LYS A 30 -5.21 2.11 11.90
CA LYS A 30 -4.77 3.21 12.76
C LYS A 30 -4.11 4.32 11.94
N ASN A 31 -3.59 4.00 10.76
CA ASN A 31 -3.05 4.95 9.80
C ASN A 31 -3.93 5.01 8.55
N LYS A 32 -4.59 6.15 8.33
CA LYS A 32 -5.34 6.44 7.09
C LYS A 32 -4.47 6.85 5.91
N ILE A 33 -3.16 7.01 6.14
CA ILE A 33 -2.20 7.46 5.14
C ILE A 33 -1.07 6.43 5.10
N ILE A 34 -0.86 5.88 3.92
CA ILE A 34 0.24 4.99 3.57
C ILE A 34 1.17 5.76 2.65
N ASP A 35 2.47 5.58 2.84
CA ASP A 35 3.47 6.04 1.89
C ASP A 35 3.27 5.34 0.54
N GLY A 36 3.26 6.11 -0.55
CA GLY A 36 3.05 5.57 -1.89
C GLY A 36 4.10 4.52 -2.26
N GLU A 37 5.36 4.73 -1.87
CA GLU A 37 6.44 3.75 -2.12
C GLU A 37 6.16 2.42 -1.41
N LEU A 38 5.75 2.49 -0.13
CA LEU A 38 5.36 1.31 0.64
C LEU A 38 4.14 0.61 0.03
N LEU A 39 3.15 1.35 -0.48
CA LEU A 39 1.98 0.77 -1.14
C LEU A 39 2.38 -0.08 -2.36
N PHE A 40 3.28 0.44 -3.20
CA PHE A 40 3.75 -0.27 -4.39
C PHE A 40 4.59 -1.50 -4.02
N VAL A 41 5.50 -1.37 -3.06
CA VAL A 41 6.30 -2.51 -2.58
C VAL A 41 5.41 -3.61 -2.02
N LEU A 42 4.43 -3.27 -1.19
CA LEU A 42 3.49 -4.26 -0.64
C LEU A 42 2.64 -4.88 -1.76
N SER A 43 2.24 -4.10 -2.77
CA SER A 43 1.47 -4.66 -3.88
C SER A 43 2.24 -5.67 -4.70
N ASP A 44 3.53 -5.43 -4.95
CA ASP A 44 4.38 -6.41 -5.65
C ASP A 44 4.56 -7.66 -4.79
N LEU A 45 4.89 -7.48 -3.51
CA LEU A 45 5.12 -8.56 -2.55
C LEU A 45 3.91 -9.47 -2.35
N TYR A 46 2.69 -8.93 -2.43
CA TYR A 46 1.45 -9.69 -2.32
C TYR A 46 0.81 -10.06 -3.67
N GLY A 47 1.43 -9.69 -4.80
CA GLY A 47 0.87 -9.92 -6.14
C GLY A 47 -0.47 -9.22 -6.38
N ILE A 48 -0.68 -8.07 -5.76
CA ILE A 48 -1.89 -7.25 -5.89
C ILE A 48 -1.71 -6.30 -7.06
N ASP A 49 -2.58 -6.36 -8.06
CA ASP A 49 -2.61 -5.37 -9.13
C ASP A 49 -3.29 -4.08 -8.66
N LEU A 50 -2.49 -3.05 -8.39
CA LEU A 50 -2.99 -1.72 -8.03
C LEU A 50 -3.60 -0.97 -9.21
N SER A 51 -3.40 -1.43 -10.45
CA SER A 51 -3.91 -0.76 -11.65
C SER A 51 -5.44 -0.74 -11.65
N GLU A 52 -6.06 -1.87 -11.33
CA GLU A 52 -7.53 -2.00 -11.28
C GLU A 52 -8.13 -1.14 -10.16
N ILE A 53 -7.51 -1.14 -8.97
CA ILE A 53 -7.92 -0.31 -7.83
C ILE A 53 -7.76 1.18 -8.18
N SER A 54 -6.64 1.55 -8.79
CA SER A 54 -6.35 2.92 -9.24
C SER A 54 -7.39 3.39 -10.26
N GLU A 55 -7.69 2.58 -11.28
CA GLU A 55 -8.71 2.89 -12.29
C GLU A 55 -10.09 3.11 -11.66
N LEU A 56 -10.48 2.25 -10.71
CA LEU A 56 -11.79 2.31 -10.05
C LEU A 56 -11.91 3.54 -9.13
N ILE A 57 -10.85 3.87 -8.39
CA ILE A 57 -10.78 5.09 -7.57
C ILE A 57 -10.79 6.34 -8.46
N LEU A 58 -9.95 6.39 -9.49
CA LEU A 58 -9.84 7.53 -10.40
C LEU A 58 -11.13 7.75 -11.21
N LYS A 59 -11.78 6.67 -11.65
CA LYS A 59 -13.10 6.72 -12.30
C LYS A 59 -14.14 7.33 -11.37
N ASN A 60 -14.25 6.83 -10.14
CA ASN A 60 -15.17 7.38 -9.15
C ASN A 60 -14.90 8.85 -8.84
N LEU A 61 -13.62 9.27 -8.73
CA LEU A 61 -13.27 10.67 -8.49
C LEU A 61 -13.66 11.57 -9.66
N LYS A 62 -13.42 11.13 -10.91
CA LYS A 62 -13.84 11.85 -12.12
C LYS A 62 -15.36 11.96 -12.21
N GLU A 63 -16.08 10.86 -12.01
CA GLU A 63 -17.54 10.83 -12.07
C GLU A 63 -18.19 11.66 -10.96
N ASN A 64 -17.64 11.66 -9.74
CA ASN A 64 -18.16 12.46 -8.63
C ASN A 64 -17.78 13.95 -8.73
N ASN A 65 -16.63 14.30 -9.31
CA ASN A 65 -16.28 15.71 -9.56
C ASN A 65 -17.14 16.37 -10.66
N THR A 66 -17.79 15.58 -11.52
CA THR A 66 -18.65 16.10 -12.60
C THR A 66 -20.07 16.45 -12.11
N ARG A 67 -20.40 16.18 -10.84
CA ARG A 67 -21.71 16.51 -10.23
C ARG A 67 -21.74 17.82 -9.44
N ARG A 68 -20.85 18.78 -9.76
CA ARG A 68 -20.91 20.16 -9.23
C ARG A 68 -21.37 21.14 -10.29
#